data_AF-A0A5N7D2D4-F1
#
_entry.id   AF-A0A5N7D2D4-F1
#
_cell.length_a   1.000
_cell.length_b   1.000
_cell.length_c   1.000
_cell.angle_alpha   90.00
_cell.angle_beta   90.00
_cell.angle_gamma   90.00
#
_symmetry.space_group_name_H-M   'P 1'
#
loop_
_entity.id
_entity.type
_entity.pdbx_description
1 polymer ?
#
loop_
_entity_poly.entity_id
_entity_poly.type
_entity_poly.pdbx_seq_one_letter_code
_entity_poly.pdbx_strand_id
1 'polypeptide(L)'
;MPLNAVRNLSSTAGRGILKRIGKVDIEDVRRMNGVEGDKWVTSVNKVRDDIEAQYDGVKEYEIQGARAHKSSKDPTDPDDVITIAFYSQNGTRQLSGHVHVDGTYNIAESRAGKGKGKGQGKK
;
A
#
# COMPACT_ATOMS: atom_id res chain seq x y z
N MET A 1 32.97 -24.23 25.87
CA MET A 1 31.53 -23.97 25.63
C MET A 1 31.43 -22.65 24.86
N PRO A 2 31.12 -22.62 23.55
CA PRO A 2 30.96 -21.35 22.86
C PRO A 2 29.55 -20.81 23.10
N LEU A 3 29.47 -19.53 23.48
CA LEU A 3 28.23 -18.77 23.59
C LEU A 3 27.68 -18.49 22.18
N ASN A 4 26.52 -19.06 21.86
CA ASN A 4 25.75 -18.69 20.67
C ASN A 4 25.17 -17.28 20.87
N ALA A 5 25.81 -16.28 20.25
CA ALA A 5 25.21 -14.97 20.08
C ALA A 5 24.10 -15.06 19.02
N VAL A 6 22.85 -15.18 19.45
CA VAL A 6 21.68 -15.03 18.60
C VAL A 6 21.61 -13.55 18.18
N ARG A 7 21.96 -13.25 16.93
CA ARG A 7 21.72 -11.93 16.34
C ARG A 7 20.24 -11.78 16.06
N ASN A 8 19.49 -11.24 17.02
CA ASN A 8 18.19 -10.63 16.74
C ASN A 8 18.43 -9.32 15.98
N LEU A 9 18.59 -9.42 14.65
CA LEU A 9 18.45 -8.28 13.75
C LEU A 9 16.96 -7.97 13.65
N SER A 10 16.40 -7.29 14.65
CA SER A 10 15.18 -6.51 14.47
C SER A 10 15.55 -5.31 13.60
N SER A 11 15.65 -5.55 12.29
CA SER A 11 15.82 -4.52 11.28
C SER A 11 14.51 -3.75 11.17
N THR A 12 14.24 -2.85 12.11
CA THR A 12 13.43 -1.67 11.82
C THR A 12 14.30 -0.80 10.90
N ALA A 13 14.43 -1.21 9.63
CA ALA A 13 14.83 -0.29 8.59
C ALA A 13 13.90 0.92 8.76
N GLY A 14 14.48 2.08 9.07
CA GLY A 14 13.73 3.24 9.51
C GLY A 14 12.52 3.47 8.61
N ARG A 15 11.32 3.43 9.20
CA ARG A 15 10.06 3.76 8.51
C ARG A 15 10.23 5.15 7.90
N GLY A 16 10.52 5.19 6.61
CA GLY A 16 10.64 6.42 5.85
C GLY A 16 9.27 6.70 5.29
N ILE A 17 8.57 7.67 5.88
CA ILE A 17 7.23 8.13 5.46
C ILE A 17 7.16 8.13 3.92
N LEU A 18 6.34 7.26 3.34
CA LEU A 18 6.16 7.24 1.88
C LEU A 18 5.73 8.63 1.40
N LYS A 19 6.42 9.16 0.40
CA LYS A 19 6.09 10.44 -0.19
C LYS A 19 4.84 10.30 -1.06
N ARG A 20 3.79 11.06 -0.75
CA ARG A 20 2.62 11.18 -1.63
C ARG A 20 2.99 11.95 -2.90
N ILE A 21 2.60 11.42 -4.05
CA ILE A 21 2.67 12.07 -5.36
C ILE A 21 1.28 12.13 -6.00
N GLY A 22 1.16 12.79 -7.15
CA GLY A 22 -0.11 12.93 -7.87
C GLY A 22 -0.97 14.09 -7.35
N LYS A 23 -2.19 14.20 -7.91
CA LYS A 23 -3.10 15.33 -7.66
C LYS A 23 -4.06 15.11 -6.49
N VAL A 24 -4.36 13.84 -6.18
CA VAL A 24 -5.33 13.47 -5.14
C VAL A 24 -4.63 13.40 -3.80
N ASP A 25 -5.19 14.06 -2.80
CA ASP A 25 -4.73 13.95 -1.42
C ASP A 25 -5.66 13.14 -0.52
N ILE A 26 -5.27 12.99 0.75
CA ILE A 26 -6.03 12.19 1.72
C ILE A 26 -7.32 12.88 2.16
N GLU A 27 -7.40 14.21 2.08
CA GLU A 27 -8.61 14.96 2.41
C GLU A 27 -9.62 14.88 1.27
N ASP A 28 -9.17 14.79 0.02
CA ASP A 28 -10.04 14.43 -1.11
C ASP A 28 -10.68 13.07 -0.89
N VAL A 29 -9.92 12.06 -0.43
CA VAL A 29 -10.46 10.73 -0.07
C VAL A 29 -11.54 10.89 1.00
N ARG A 30 -11.27 11.64 2.07
CA ARG A 30 -12.26 11.86 3.13
C ARG A 30 -13.54 12.48 2.57
N ARG A 31 -13.41 13.59 1.84
CA ARG A 31 -14.52 14.39 1.33
C ARG A 31 -15.37 13.64 0.31
N MET A 32 -14.74 12.87 -0.59
CA MET A 32 -15.44 12.21 -1.69
C MET A 32 -16.20 10.94 -1.29
N ASN A 33 -15.97 10.40 -0.08
CA ASN A 33 -16.60 9.17 0.40
C ASN A 33 -17.63 9.40 1.53
N GLY A 34 -18.03 10.66 1.76
CA GLY A 34 -19.14 11.00 2.66
C GLY A 34 -18.93 10.49 4.09
N VAL A 35 -19.95 9.82 4.64
CA VAL A 35 -19.94 9.33 6.04
C VAL A 35 -18.87 8.28 6.31
N GLU A 36 -18.43 7.54 5.29
CA GLU A 36 -17.36 6.54 5.40
C GLU A 36 -15.97 7.14 5.12
N GLY A 37 -15.88 8.46 4.88
CA GLY A 37 -14.64 9.15 4.51
C GLY A 37 -13.47 8.87 5.45
N ASP A 38 -13.70 8.94 6.76
CA ASP A 38 -12.66 8.69 7.77
C ASP A 38 -12.19 7.22 7.79
N LYS A 39 -13.09 6.27 7.51
CA LYS A 39 -12.72 4.86 7.37
C LYS A 39 -11.85 4.64 6.14
N TRP A 40 -12.20 5.27 5.02
CA TRP A 40 -11.38 5.23 3.80
C TRP A 40 -9.98 5.83 4.02
N VAL A 41 -9.88 6.95 4.73
CA VAL A 41 -8.59 7.54 5.12
C VAL A 41 -7.78 6.56 5.96
N THR A 42 -8.42 5.94 6.96
CA THR A 42 -7.78 4.95 7.83
C THR A 42 -7.25 3.76 7.03
N SER A 43 -8.05 3.24 6.10
CA SER A 43 -7.71 2.11 5.23
C SER A 43 -6.58 2.44 4.27
N VAL A 44 -6.60 3.61 3.61
CA VAL A 44 -5.51 4.09 2.75
C VAL A 44 -4.20 4.21 3.53
N ASN A 45 -4.23 4.78 4.74
CA ASN A 45 -3.04 4.91 5.58
C ASN A 45 -2.51 3.55 6.05
N LYS A 46 -3.40 2.63 6.45
CA LYS A 46 -3.02 1.27 6.82
C LYS A 46 -2.27 0.57 5.69
N VAL A 47 -2.81 0.58 4.47
CA VAL A 47 -2.16 -0.07 3.32
C VAL A 47 -0.83 0.60 2.99
N ARG A 48 -0.74 1.93 3.12
CA ARG A 48 0.53 2.64 2.95
C ARG A 48 1.60 2.11 3.91
N ASP A 49 1.26 2.01 5.20
CA ASP A 49 2.18 1.58 6.24
C ASP A 49 2.54 0.09 6.09
N ASP A 50 1.58 -0.76 5.72
CA ASP A 50 1.79 -2.19 5.49
C ASP A 50 2.74 -2.42 4.30
N ILE A 51 2.57 -1.68 3.20
CA ILE A 51 3.45 -1.77 2.02
C ILE A 51 4.83 -1.19 2.30
N GLU A 52 4.93 -0.07 3.02
CA GLU A 52 6.21 0.52 3.44
C GLU A 52 7.04 -0.49 4.24
N ALA A 53 6.40 -1.27 5.12
CA ALA A 53 7.07 -2.31 5.90
C ALA A 53 7.49 -3.53 5.07
N GLN A 54 6.70 -3.88 4.04
CA GLN A 54 6.92 -5.09 3.23
C GLN A 54 7.87 -4.88 2.05
N TYR A 55 7.98 -3.65 1.51
CA TYR A 55 8.71 -3.38 0.28
C TYR A 55 9.73 -2.24 0.46
N ASP A 56 10.99 -2.57 0.77
CA ASP A 56 12.06 -1.57 1.00
C ASP A 56 12.30 -0.63 -0.20
N GLY A 57 12.03 -1.14 -1.41
CA GLY A 57 12.20 -0.40 -2.66
C GLY A 57 11.08 0.61 -2.95
N VAL A 58 10.00 0.60 -2.17
CA VAL A 58 8.90 1.58 -2.30
C VAL A 58 9.25 2.82 -1.49
N LYS A 59 9.12 3.99 -2.12
CA LYS A 59 9.42 5.31 -1.52
C LYS A 59 8.35 6.34 -1.78
N GLU A 60 7.50 6.12 -2.78
CA GLU A 60 6.44 7.05 -3.15
C GLU A 60 5.12 6.28 -3.35
N TYR A 61 3.99 6.97 -3.16
CA TYR A 61 2.66 6.43 -3.41
C TYR A 61 1.73 7.47 -4.05
N GLU A 62 0.78 7.01 -4.85
CA GLU A 62 -0.20 7.83 -5.57
C GLU A 62 -1.60 7.24 -5.36
N ILE A 63 -2.55 8.09 -4.96
CA ILE A 63 -3.97 7.73 -4.92
C ILE A 63 -4.53 8.04 -6.31
N GLN A 64 -4.94 7.01 -7.07
CA GLN A 64 -5.33 7.17 -8.49
C GLN A 64 -6.76 7.69 -8.69
N GLY A 65 -7.49 7.90 -7.59
CA GLY A 65 -8.82 8.50 -7.55
C GLY A 65 -9.33 8.50 -6.12
N ALA A 66 -9.89 9.62 -5.65
CA ALA A 66 -10.31 9.74 -4.25
C ALA A 66 -11.62 9.03 -3.92
N ARG A 67 -12.50 8.83 -4.91
CA ARG A 67 -13.81 8.21 -4.71
C ARG A 67 -13.72 6.69 -4.85
N ALA A 68 -14.25 5.98 -3.86
CA ALA A 68 -14.43 4.55 -3.92
C ALA A 68 -15.37 4.17 -5.08
N HIS A 69 -15.03 3.10 -5.79
CA HIS A 69 -15.76 2.65 -6.97
C HIS A 69 -15.60 1.15 -7.17
N LYS A 70 -16.49 0.55 -7.97
CA LYS A 70 -16.34 -0.84 -8.40
C LYS A 70 -15.13 -1.01 -9.31
N SER A 71 -14.34 -2.04 -9.02
CA SER A 71 -13.19 -2.39 -9.85
C SER A 71 -13.65 -2.86 -11.25
N SER A 72 -13.21 -2.17 -12.29
CA SER A 72 -13.44 -2.62 -13.67
C SER A 72 -12.55 -3.79 -14.08
N LYS A 73 -11.47 -4.03 -13.33
CA LYS A 73 -10.49 -5.11 -13.58
C LYS A 73 -10.80 -6.38 -12.82
N ASP A 74 -11.58 -6.27 -11.76
CA ASP A 74 -12.09 -7.38 -10.97
C ASP A 74 -13.58 -7.14 -10.71
N PRO A 75 -14.43 -7.43 -11.71
CA PRO A 75 -15.87 -7.25 -11.57
C PRO A 75 -16.50 -8.24 -10.59
N THR A 76 -15.74 -9.23 -10.11
CA THR A 76 -16.21 -10.22 -9.13
C THR A 76 -15.97 -9.79 -7.69
N ASP A 77 -15.12 -8.79 -7.46
CA ASP A 77 -14.98 -8.16 -6.16
C ASP A 77 -16.30 -7.44 -5.79
N PRO A 78 -16.99 -7.89 -4.73
CA PRO A 78 -18.27 -7.30 -4.36
C PRO A 78 -18.12 -5.91 -3.74
N ASP A 79 -16.92 -5.53 -3.32
CA ASP A 79 -16.67 -4.32 -2.55
C ASP A 79 -16.19 -3.16 -3.44
N ASP A 80 -16.38 -1.94 -2.94
CA ASP A 80 -15.81 -0.77 -3.58
C ASP A 80 -14.33 -0.66 -3.24
N VAL A 81 -13.55 -0.10 -4.16
CA VAL A 81 -12.10 0.00 -4.03
C VAL A 81 -11.60 1.43 -4.21
N ILE A 82 -10.50 1.76 -3.56
CA ILE A 82 -9.62 2.88 -3.93
C ILE A 82 -8.30 2.30 -4.44
N THR A 83 -7.87 2.76 -5.62
CA THR A 83 -6.62 2.31 -6.21
C THR A 83 -5.44 3.16 -5.73
N ILE A 84 -4.41 2.52 -5.17
CA ILE A 84 -3.15 3.16 -4.81
C ILE A 84 -2.02 2.55 -5.64
N ALA A 85 -1.23 3.37 -6.32
CA ALA A 85 -0.01 2.92 -6.98
C ALA A 85 1.21 3.26 -6.11
N PHE A 86 2.18 2.36 -6.05
CA PHE A 86 3.42 2.58 -5.31
C PHE A 86 4.63 2.51 -6.22
N TYR A 87 5.60 3.37 -5.93
CA TYR A 87 6.73 3.64 -6.80
C TYR A 87 8.04 3.59 -6.01
N SER A 88 9.10 3.23 -6.72
CA SER A 88 10.47 3.49 -6.27
C SER A 88 10.78 4.98 -6.31
N GLN A 89 11.85 5.41 -5.65
CA GLN A 89 12.34 6.80 -5.68
C GLN A 89 12.56 7.36 -7.10
N ASN A 90 12.86 6.51 -8.07
CA ASN A 90 13.07 6.92 -9.47
C ASN A 90 11.78 6.92 -10.30
N GLY A 91 10.60 6.92 -9.66
CA GLY A 91 9.30 6.94 -10.35
C GLY A 91 8.89 5.63 -11.04
N THR A 92 9.63 4.53 -10.85
CA THR A 92 9.23 3.21 -11.41
C THR A 92 8.15 2.57 -10.56
N ARG A 93 6.97 2.32 -11.14
CA ARG A 93 5.86 1.64 -10.45
C ARG A 93 6.25 0.22 -10.04
N GLN A 94 6.19 -0.08 -8.75
CA GLN A 94 6.48 -1.40 -8.20
C GLN A 94 5.20 -2.21 -8.02
N LEU A 95 4.12 -1.60 -7.54
CA LEU A 95 2.85 -2.29 -7.31
C LEU A 95 1.64 -1.35 -7.45
N SER A 96 0.46 -1.97 -7.50
CA SER A 96 -0.85 -1.31 -7.40
C SER A 96 -1.69 -2.08 -6.40
N GLY A 97 -2.37 -1.37 -5.50
CA GLY A 97 -3.28 -1.93 -4.52
C GLY A 97 -4.72 -1.48 -4.76
N HIS A 98 -5.66 -2.41 -4.69
CA HIS A 98 -7.07 -2.11 -4.48
C HIS A 98 -7.33 -2.19 -2.97
N VAL A 99 -7.68 -1.06 -2.38
CA VAL A 99 -7.96 -0.94 -0.94
C VAL A 99 -9.45 -0.97 -0.74
N HIS A 100 -9.91 -1.73 0.25
CA HIS A 100 -11.31 -1.78 0.70
C HIS A 100 -11.53 -0.91 1.93
N VAL A 101 -12.79 -0.58 2.20
CA VAL A 101 -13.16 0.31 3.31
C VAL A 101 -12.76 -0.26 4.68
N ASP A 102 -12.70 -1.58 4.82
CA ASP A 102 -12.31 -2.28 6.05
C ASP A 102 -10.79 -2.39 6.27
N GLY A 103 -10.00 -1.91 5.30
CA GLY A 103 -8.54 -1.93 5.35
C GLY A 103 -7.93 -3.22 4.82
N THR A 104 -8.73 -4.16 4.29
CA THR A 104 -8.23 -5.25 3.45
C THR A 104 -7.82 -4.72 2.09
N TYR A 105 -6.92 -5.43 1.40
CA TYR A 105 -6.42 -4.99 0.11
C TYR A 105 -5.86 -6.13 -0.74
N ASN A 106 -5.95 -5.95 -2.06
CA ASN A 106 -5.36 -6.82 -3.06
C ASN A 106 -4.20 -6.11 -3.76
N ILE A 107 -3.05 -6.77 -3.91
CA ILE A 107 -1.86 -6.20 -4.57
C ILE A 107 -1.60 -6.88 -5.91
N ALA A 108 -1.35 -6.06 -6.93
CA ALA A 108 -0.78 -6.46 -8.20
C ALA A 108 0.66 -5.94 -8.31
N GLU A 109 1.62 -6.86 -8.33
CA GLU A 109 3.02 -6.51 -8.59
C GLU A 109 3.23 -6.15 -10.07
N SER A 110 3.97 -5.08 -10.32
CA SER A 110 4.46 -4.80 -11.66
C SER A 110 5.61 -5.75 -12.01
N ARG A 111 6.00 -5.80 -13.30
CA ARG A 111 7.23 -6.50 -13.72
C ARG A 111 8.46 -6.06 -12.92
N ALA A 112 8.54 -4.78 -12.58
CA ALA A 112 9.65 -4.20 -11.82
C ALA A 112 9.56 -4.49 -10.32
N GLY A 113 8.36 -4.70 -9.77
CA GLY A 113 8.13 -5.02 -8.36
C GLY A 113 8.21 -6.49 -8.01
N LYS A 114 8.13 -7.38 -9.00
CA LYS A 114 8.09 -8.83 -8.79
C LYS A 114 9.25 -9.33 -7.92
N GLY A 115 8.92 -10.02 -6.83
CA GLY A 115 9.91 -10.62 -5.92
C GLY A 115 10.64 -9.65 -4.99
N LYS A 116 10.21 -8.38 -4.91
CA LYS A 116 10.81 -7.38 -4.01
C LYS A 116 10.16 -7.27 -2.63
N GLY A 117 9.04 -7.95 -2.42
CA GLY A 117 8.38 -7.99 -1.11
C GLY A 117 9.11 -8.91 -0.15
N LYS A 118 9.24 -8.50 1.11
CA LYS A 118 9.81 -9.28 2.22
C LYS A 118 8.97 -10.49 2.63
N GLY A 119 7.81 -10.69 2.00
CA GLY A 119 6.94 -11.83 2.25
C GLY A 119 5.99 -12.11 1.09
N GLN A 120 6.45 -12.87 0.09
CA GLN A 120 5.57 -13.89 -0.51
C GLN A 120 5.65 -15.14 0.35
N GLY A 121 5.26 -15.02 1.61
CA GLY A 121 4.98 -16.17 2.45
C GLY A 121 3.61 -16.67 2.06
N LYS A 122 3.55 -17.75 1.26
CA LYS A 122 2.34 -18.58 1.20
C LYS A 122 1.79 -18.76 2.62
N LYS A 123 0.55 -18.37 2.83
CA LYS A 123 -0.31 -19.06 3.79
C LYS A 123 -1.47 -19.62 2.99
#